data_AF-X1NAU1-F1
#
_entry.id   AF-X1NAU1-F1
#
_cell.length_a   1.000
_cell.length_b   1.000
_cell.length_c   1.000
_cell.angle_alpha   90.00
_cell.angle_beta   90.00
_cell.angle_gamma   90.00
#
_symmetry.space_group_name_H-M   'P 1'
#
loop_
_entity.id
_entity.type
_entity.pdbx_description
1 polymer ?
#
loop_
_entity_poly.entity_id
_entity_poly.type
_entity_poly.pdbx_seq_one_letter_code
_entity_poly.pdbx_strand_id
1 'polypeptide(L)'
;AEFALVADLVQKDLIRVNGYLPEGSRVKKFVLLHKEFDPDEAELTRTRKLRRGFVEERYKNLIDAMYSDKEEVNVEAPVTYRDGRKGVVTTAIKVRTI
;
A
#
# COMPACT_ATOMS: atom_id res chain seq x y z
N ALA A 1 16.83 -6.50 2.08
CA ALA A 1 17.78 -6.03 1.06
C ALA A 1 17.09 -5.74 -0.28
N GLU A 2 16.27 -6.65 -0.80
CA GLU A 2 15.57 -6.49 -2.09
C GLU A 2 14.46 -5.42 -2.11
N PHE A 3 13.60 -5.38 -1.10
CA PHE A 3 12.54 -4.36 -0.97
C PHE A 3 13.06 -2.91 -0.93
N ALA A 4 14.31 -2.70 -0.47
CA ALA A 4 14.92 -1.38 -0.49
C ALA A 4 15.21 -0.94 -1.93
N LEU A 5 15.78 -1.83 -2.76
CA LEU A 5 16.06 -1.54 -4.16
C LEU A 5 14.79 -1.27 -4.97
N VAL A 6 13.72 -2.06 -4.74
CA VAL A 6 12.43 -1.84 -5.41
C VAL A 6 11.83 -0.50 -5.00
N ALA A 7 11.83 -0.16 -3.71
CA ALA A 7 11.31 1.11 -3.24
C ALA A 7 12.07 2.31 -3.79
N ASP A 8 13.40 2.21 -3.90
CA ASP A 8 14.22 3.27 -4.46
C ASP A 8 13.95 3.46 -5.95
N LEU A 9 13.68 2.39 -6.70
CA LEU A 9 13.26 2.46 -8.10
C LEU A 9 11.90 3.15 -8.25
N VAL A 10 10.91 2.75 -7.44
CA VAL A 10 9.58 3.36 -7.43
C VAL A 10 9.68 4.85 -7.06
N GLN A 11 10.50 5.20 -6.06
CA GLN A 11 10.69 6.59 -5.65
C GLN A 11 11.27 7.45 -6.78
N LYS A 12 12.29 6.96 -7.49
CA LYS A 12 12.85 7.67 -8.66
C LYS A 12 11.79 7.95 -9.72
N ASP A 13 10.92 6.97 -9.97
CA ASP A 13 9.86 7.12 -10.96
C ASP A 13 8.75 8.08 -10.50
N LEU A 14 8.40 8.06 -9.20
CA LEU A 14 7.47 9.03 -8.63
C LEU A 14 8.01 10.47 -8.68
N ILE A 15 9.31 10.67 -8.42
CA ILE A 15 9.97 11.98 -8.58
C ILE A 15 9.86 12.44 -10.03
N ARG A 16 10.18 11.56 -10.99
CA ARG A 16 10.07 11.85 -12.43
C ARG A 16 8.65 12.22 -12.82
N VAL A 17 7.65 11.43 -12.40
CA VAL A 17 6.23 11.68 -12.70
C VAL A 17 5.72 12.97 -12.07
N ASN A 18 6.08 13.25 -10.81
CA ASN A 18 5.74 14.49 -10.13
C ASN A 18 6.23 15.74 -10.88
N GLY A 19 7.33 15.63 -11.64
CA GLY A 19 7.82 16.69 -12.51
C GLY A 19 6.84 17.12 -13.62
N TYR A 20 5.93 16.23 -14.02
CA TYR A 20 4.89 16.52 -15.03
C TYR A 20 3.54 16.91 -14.42
N LEU A 21 3.38 16.84 -13.09
CA LEU A 21 2.11 17.09 -12.41
C LEU A 21 2.08 18.52 -11.82
N PRO A 22 0.91 19.19 -11.85
CA PRO A 22 0.67 20.39 -11.05
C PRO A 22 0.96 20.15 -9.57
N GLU A 23 1.39 21.18 -8.85
CA GLU A 23 1.84 21.06 -7.46
C GLU A 23 0.81 20.35 -6.56
N GLY A 24 -0.47 20.71 -6.68
CA GLY A 24 -1.56 20.12 -5.90
C GLY A 24 -1.87 18.64 -6.20
N SER A 25 -1.31 18.08 -7.28
CA SER A 25 -1.53 16.69 -7.71
C SER A 25 -0.29 15.80 -7.53
N ARG A 26 0.82 16.35 -7.01
CA ARG A 26 2.04 15.59 -6.77
C ARG A 26 1.87 14.61 -5.62
N VAL A 27 2.41 13.41 -5.79
CA VAL A 27 2.48 12.41 -4.72
C VAL A 27 3.51 12.88 -3.70
N LYS A 28 3.15 12.96 -2.42
CA LYS A 28 4.04 13.39 -1.34
C LYS A 28 4.64 12.21 -0.55
N LYS A 29 3.85 11.15 -0.38
CA LYS A 29 4.22 9.94 0.35
C LYS A 29 3.69 8.71 -0.36
N PHE A 30 4.39 7.60 -0.25
CA PHE A 30 3.96 6.31 -0.76
C PHE A 30 4.38 5.16 0.16
N VAL A 31 3.77 4.00 -0.06
CA VAL A 31 4.05 2.75 0.65
C VAL A 31 4.11 1.63 -0.37
N LEU A 32 4.85 0.56 -0.05
CA LEU A 32 4.79 -0.69 -0.80
C LEU A 32 4.01 -1.71 0.01
N LEU A 33 2.90 -2.18 -0.54
CA LEU A 33 2.09 -3.22 0.09
C LEU A 33 2.81 -4.58 0.00
N HIS A 34 2.61 -5.41 1.01
CA HIS A 34 3.17 -6.77 1.07
C HIS A 34 2.40 -7.77 0.19
N LYS A 35 1.25 -7.37 -0.35
CA LYS A 35 0.41 -8.14 -1.27
C LYS A 35 -0.26 -7.23 -2.29
N GLU A 36 -0.71 -7.80 -3.41
CA GLU A 36 -1.56 -7.13 -4.38
C GLU A 36 -3.02 -7.05 -3.89
N PHE A 37 -3.80 -6.15 -4.48
CA PHE A 37 -5.24 -6.10 -4.24
C PHE A 37 -5.94 -7.27 -4.94
N ASP A 38 -6.87 -7.91 -4.22
CA ASP A 38 -7.52 -9.13 -4.69
C ASP A 38 -9.05 -8.95 -4.87
N PRO A 39 -9.64 -9.27 -6.03
CA PRO A 39 -11.09 -9.27 -6.22
C PRO A 39 -11.84 -10.26 -5.32
N ASP A 40 -11.22 -11.39 -4.96
CA ASP A 40 -11.80 -12.41 -4.07
C ASP A 40 -11.82 -11.94 -2.61
N GLU A 41 -10.93 -11.01 -2.24
CA GLU A 41 -10.95 -10.29 -0.96
C GLU A 41 -11.82 -9.02 -0.96
N ALA A 42 -12.60 -8.79 -2.02
CA ALA A 42 -13.46 -7.62 -2.20
C ALA A 42 -12.72 -6.27 -2.30
N GLU A 43 -11.40 -6.26 -2.46
CA GLU A 43 -10.60 -5.03 -2.65
C GLU A 43 -10.75 -4.47 -4.06
N LEU A 44 -10.97 -5.36 -5.04
CA LEU A 44 -11.27 -5.02 -6.44
C LEU A 44 -12.66 -5.52 -6.86
N THR A 45 -13.22 -4.92 -7.91
CA THR A 45 -14.28 -5.55 -8.70
C THR A 45 -13.69 -6.71 -9.51
N ARG A 46 -14.54 -7.62 -10.01
CA ARG A 46 -14.12 -8.67 -10.95
C ARG A 46 -13.42 -8.11 -12.21
N THR A 47 -13.72 -6.86 -12.59
CA THR A 47 -13.08 -6.13 -13.69
C THR A 47 -11.85 -5.32 -13.26
N ARG A 48 -11.30 -5.57 -12.07
CA ARG A 48 -10.10 -4.92 -11.50
C ARG A 48 -10.22 -3.41 -11.22
N LYS A 49 -11.44 -2.91 -10.99
CA LYS A 49 -11.64 -1.54 -10.46
C LYS A 49 -11.51 -1.55 -8.95
N LEU A 50 -10.82 -0.57 -8.38
CA LEU A 50 -10.66 -0.44 -6.93
C LEU A 50 -12.01 -0.18 -6.24
N ARG A 51 -12.34 -0.97 -5.22
CA ARG A 51 -13.51 -0.72 -4.36
C ARG A 51 -13.11 0.22 -3.23
N ARG A 52 -12.98 1.50 -3.57
CA ARG A 52 -12.37 2.55 -2.72
C ARG A 52 -12.85 2.52 -1.26
N GLY A 53 -14.16 2.55 -1.00
CA GLY A 53 -14.67 2.58 0.38
C GLY A 53 -14.26 1.36 1.21
N PHE A 54 -14.26 0.17 0.62
CA PHE A 54 -13.81 -1.06 1.30
C PHE A 54 -12.30 -1.04 1.59
N VAL A 55 -11.52 -0.57 0.63
CA VAL A 55 -10.06 -0.45 0.77
C VAL A 55 -9.70 0.63 1.80
N GLU A 56 -10.37 1.78 1.79
CA GLU A 56 -10.15 2.85 2.76
C GLU A 56 -10.44 2.40 4.19
N GLU A 57 -11.52 1.66 4.42
CA GLU A 57 -11.83 1.10 5.74
C GLU A 57 -10.79 0.06 6.17
N ARG A 58 -10.46 -0.88 5.27
CA ARG A 58 -9.50 -1.96 5.56
C ARG A 58 -8.09 -1.44 5.84
N TYR A 59 -7.63 -0.42 5.10
CA TYR A 59 -6.29 0.15 5.23
C TYR A 59 -6.27 1.47 6.00
N LYS A 60 -7.33 1.77 6.77
CA LYS A 60 -7.49 3.04 7.47
C LYS A 60 -6.24 3.44 8.27
N ASN A 61 -5.70 2.51 9.07
CA ASN A 61 -4.52 2.78 9.89
C ASN A 61 -3.27 3.12 9.07
N LEU A 62 -3.12 2.50 7.89
CA LEU A 62 -2.01 2.78 6.98
C LEU A 62 -2.20 4.15 6.31
N ILE A 63 -3.41 4.45 5.86
CA ILE A 63 -3.75 5.75 5.25
C ILE A 63 -3.56 6.88 6.27
N ASP A 64 -4.09 6.73 7.48
CA ASP A 64 -3.91 7.70 8.56
C ASP A 64 -2.43 7.93 8.87
N ALA A 65 -1.62 6.86 8.87
CA ALA A 65 -0.18 6.98 9.07
C ALA A 65 0.50 7.78 7.96
N MET A 66 0.11 7.57 6.70
CA MET A 66 0.61 8.36 5.57
C MET A 66 0.30 9.86 5.72
N TYR A 67 -0.84 10.22 6.32
CA TYR A 67 -1.18 11.61 6.62
C TYR A 67 -0.55 12.15 7.91
N SER A 68 0.06 11.29 8.73
CA SER A 68 0.78 11.65 9.96
C SER A 68 2.31 11.68 9.77
N ASP A 69 3.05 11.89 10.85
CA ASP A 69 4.52 11.81 10.88
C ASP A 69 5.08 10.41 11.19
N LYS A 70 4.23 9.37 11.15
CA LYS A 70 4.68 7.98 11.35
C LYS A 70 5.54 7.52 10.16
N GLU A 71 6.65 6.86 10.49
CA GLU A 71 7.58 6.29 9.49
C GLU A 71 7.25 4.84 9.11
N GLU A 72 6.46 4.15 9.93
CA GLU A 72 6.15 2.73 9.76
C GLU A 72 4.79 2.37 10.37
N VAL A 73 4.13 1.35 9.79
CA VAL A 73 2.89 0.77 10.27
C VAL A 73 2.96 -0.74 10.22
N ASN A 74 2.62 -1.40 11.32
CA ASN A 74 2.38 -2.84 11.31
C ASN A 74 1.01 -3.11 10.72
N VAL A 75 0.98 -3.78 9.57
CA VAL A 75 -0.26 -4.21 8.93
C VAL A 75 -0.42 -5.71 9.14
N GLU A 76 -1.60 -6.10 9.59
CA GLU A 76 -2.03 -7.47 9.73
C GLU A 76 -2.87 -7.86 8.52
N ALA A 77 -2.45 -8.90 7.80
CA ALA A 77 -3.24 -9.47 6.72
C ALA A 77 -3.68 -10.88 7.09
N PRO A 78 -5.00 -11.17 7.01
CA PRO A 78 -5.49 -12.54 7.14
C PRO A 78 -4.99 -13.35 5.94
N VAL A 79 -4.28 -14.44 6.21
CA VAL A 79 -3.84 -15.38 5.19
C VAL A 79 -4.64 -16.67 5.38
N THR A 80 -5.32 -17.10 4.31
CA THR A 80 -5.95 -18.41 4.27
C THR A 80 -4.97 -19.39 3.63
N TYR A 81 -4.44 -20.31 4.44
CA TYR A 81 -3.55 -21.36 3.98
C TYR A 81 -4.34 -22.38 3.14
N ARG A 82 -3.61 -23.12 2.29
CA ARG A 82 -4.20 -24.12 1.38
C ARG A 82 -4.92 -25.27 2.11
N ASP A 83 -4.61 -25.48 3.38
CA ASP A 83 -5.26 -26.44 4.26
C ASP A 83 -6.53 -25.89 4.94
N GLY A 84 -6.94 -24.65 4.62
CA GLY A 84 -8.09 -23.96 5.19
C GLY A 84 -7.80 -23.26 6.51
N ARG A 85 -6.58 -23.33 7.05
CA ARG A 85 -6.21 -22.57 8.25
C ARG A 85 -6.20 -21.08 7.95
N LYS A 86 -6.69 -20.28 8.90
CA LYS A 86 -6.56 -18.83 8.88
C LYS A 86 -5.44 -18.43 9.80
N GLY A 87 -4.45 -17.72 9.29
CA GLY A 87 -3.42 -17.06 10.08
C GLY A 87 -3.43 -15.56 9.84
N VAL A 88 -2.64 -14.85 10.62
CA VAL A 88 -2.36 -13.43 10.40
C VAL A 88 -0.88 -13.31 10.09
N VAL A 89 -0.57 -12.71 8.96
CA VAL A 89 0.80 -12.26 8.68
C VAL A 89 0.87 -10.80 9.08
N THR A 90 1.74 -10.52 10.05
CA THR A 90 2.09 -9.15 10.45
C THR A 90 3.31 -8.73 9.65
N THR A 91 3.22 -7.60 8.95
CA THR A 91 4.36 -7.02 8.23
C THR A 91 4.45 -5.54 8.50
N ALA A 92 5.66 -5.08 8.79
CA ALA A 92 5.95 -3.67 8.96
C ALA A 92 6.09 -3.00 7.59
N ILE A 93 5.24 -2.03 7.31
CA ILE A 93 5.21 -1.26 6.06
C ILE A 93 5.77 0.14 6.34
N LYS A 94 6.84 0.49 5.64
CA LYS A 94 7.45 1.81 5.72
C LYS A 94 6.66 2.86 4.94
N VAL A 95 6.42 3.99 5.57
CA VAL A 95 5.91 5.21 4.93
C VAL A 95 7.09 6.00 4.38
N ARG A 96 7.10 6.24 3.07
CA ARG A 96 8.21 6.91 2.38
C ARG A 96 7.76 8.26 1.86
N THR A 97 8.50 9.30 2.22
CA THR A 97 8.32 10.65 1.68
C THR A 97 9.11 10.78 0.37
N ILE A 98 8.52 11.49 -0.60
CA ILE A 98 9.09 11.74 -1.93
C ILE A 98 9.80 13.09 -1.94
#